data_AF-A0A1N7J942-F1
#
_entry.id   AF-A0A1N7J942-F1
#
_cell.length_a   1.000
_cell.length_b   1.000
_cell.length_c   1.000
_cell.angle_alpha   90.00
_cell.angle_beta   90.00
_cell.angle_gamma   90.00
#
_symmetry.space_group_name_H-M   'P 1'
#
loop_
_entity.id
_entity.type
_entity.pdbx_description
1 polymer ?
#
loop_
_entity_poly.entity_id
_entity_poly.type
_entity_poly.pdbx_seq_one_letter_code
_entity_poly.pdbx_strand_id
1 'polypeptide(L)'
;MINRLAVALTILATSLLSGCFSASALVPEEKDSSFYLLDTKSGSLCNGMTRMCISLSIIASQNGSLAPVETAYKQRITGPNYPLSLMLILMKPNDNSYRATKIGTTGNVYSLPKNDKTNLTWQTLNEIHNSTYN
;
A
#
# COMPACT_ATOMS: atom_id res chain seq x y z
N MET A 1 -33.18 -65.15 19.61
CA MET A 1 -32.46 -64.16 20.41
C MET A 1 -31.56 -63.34 19.49
N ILE A 2 -31.80 -62.03 19.45
CA ILE A 2 -30.88 -60.92 19.12
C ILE A 2 -30.33 -60.90 17.66
N ASN A 3 -30.94 -60.12 16.76
CA ASN A 3 -30.49 -58.78 16.29
C ASN A 3 -29.13 -58.85 15.56
N ARG A 4 -28.98 -58.48 14.29
CA ARG A 4 -29.02 -57.10 13.74
C ARG A 4 -29.15 -57.20 12.21
N LEU A 5 -30.27 -56.85 11.60
CA LEU A 5 -30.56 -55.52 11.06
C LEU A 5 -29.33 -54.74 10.53
N ALA A 6 -29.39 -54.46 9.22
CA ALA A 6 -29.01 -53.19 8.62
C ALA A 6 -27.51 -52.80 8.68
N VAL A 7 -26.66 -53.52 7.94
CA VAL A 7 -25.29 -53.03 7.62
C VAL A 7 -24.94 -53.32 6.15
N ALA A 8 -25.87 -53.06 5.23
CA ALA A 8 -25.63 -53.27 3.80
C ALA A 8 -26.04 -52.09 2.91
N LEU A 9 -26.45 -50.95 3.48
CA LEU A 9 -27.08 -49.87 2.71
C LEU A 9 -26.56 -48.45 3.05
N THR A 10 -25.25 -48.30 3.28
CA THR A 10 -24.64 -46.98 3.56
C THR A 10 -23.23 -46.85 2.99
N ILE A 11 -23.02 -47.16 1.70
CA ILE A 11 -21.76 -46.81 0.99
C ILE A 11 -22.05 -46.20 -0.40
N LEU A 12 -23.12 -45.41 -0.54
CA LEU A 12 -23.47 -44.81 -1.84
C LEU A 12 -23.85 -43.33 -1.76
N ALA A 13 -23.15 -42.55 -0.93
CA ALA A 13 -23.42 -41.12 -0.78
C ALA A 13 -22.17 -40.23 -0.61
N THR A 14 -20.98 -40.67 -1.00
CA THR A 14 -19.74 -39.89 -0.83
C THR A 14 -19.12 -39.34 -2.12
N SER A 15 -19.71 -39.55 -3.29
CA SER A 15 -19.14 -39.13 -4.58
C SER A 15 -19.69 -37.82 -5.15
N LEU A 16 -20.49 -37.04 -4.40
CA LEU A 16 -21.01 -35.74 -4.89
C LEU A 16 -20.25 -34.50 -4.39
N LEU A 17 -19.12 -34.67 -3.70
CA LEU A 17 -18.20 -33.57 -3.38
C LEU A 17 -17.07 -33.41 -4.40
N SER A 18 -17.30 -33.73 -5.68
CA SER A 18 -16.55 -33.09 -6.76
C SER A 18 -17.05 -31.64 -6.89
N GLY A 19 -16.79 -30.84 -5.86
CA GLY A 19 -16.93 -29.40 -5.93
C GLY A 19 -16.14 -28.94 -7.14
N CYS A 20 -16.81 -28.20 -8.02
CA CYS A 20 -16.17 -27.50 -9.11
C CYS A 20 -15.15 -26.53 -8.50
N PHE A 21 -13.92 -26.98 -8.30
CA PHE A 21 -12.80 -26.11 -8.03
C PHE A 21 -12.60 -25.30 -9.31
N SER A 22 -13.30 -24.16 -9.38
CA SER A 22 -12.97 -23.13 -10.34
C SER A 22 -11.54 -22.70 -10.02
N ALA A 23 -10.59 -23.23 -10.79
CA ALA A 23 -9.19 -22.87 -10.77
C ALA A 23 -8.94 -21.38 -11.15
N SER A 24 -10.00 -20.60 -11.34
CA SER A 24 -9.99 -19.16 -11.60
C SER A 24 -9.46 -18.31 -10.44
N ALA A 25 -9.25 -18.88 -9.24
CA ALA A 25 -8.72 -18.17 -8.08
C ALA A 25 -7.18 -18.12 -8.00
N LEU A 26 -6.46 -18.75 -8.94
CA LEU A 26 -5.00 -18.92 -8.86
C LEU A 26 -4.19 -17.96 -9.74
N VAL A 27 -4.84 -17.03 -10.45
CA VAL A 27 -4.12 -15.95 -11.13
C VAL A 27 -4.05 -14.78 -10.14
N PRO A 28 -2.87 -14.42 -9.59
CA PRO A 28 -2.73 -13.22 -8.81
C PRO A 28 -3.11 -12.04 -9.70
N GLU A 29 -4.16 -11.31 -9.33
CA GLU A 29 -4.49 -10.04 -9.97
C GLU A 29 -3.26 -9.12 -9.85
N GLU A 30 -2.65 -8.77 -10.98
CA GLU A 30 -1.55 -7.80 -10.98
C GLU A 30 -2.06 -6.49 -10.38
N LYS A 31 -1.53 -6.13 -9.21
CA LYS A 31 -1.91 -4.89 -8.54
C LYS A 31 -1.28 -3.72 -9.28
N ASP A 32 -2.12 -2.78 -9.71
CA ASP A 32 -1.69 -1.59 -10.42
C ASP A 32 -0.62 -0.83 -9.63
N SER A 33 0.55 -0.63 -10.24
CA SER A 33 1.68 0.11 -9.68
C SER A 33 2.03 1.35 -10.51
N SER A 34 1.13 1.84 -11.36
CA SER A 34 1.38 3.02 -12.23
C SER A 34 1.39 4.37 -11.49
N PHE A 35 1.03 4.39 -10.21
CA PHE A 35 0.95 5.57 -9.35
C PHE A 35 1.50 5.27 -7.94
N TYR A 36 1.57 6.29 -7.08
CA TYR A 36 1.74 6.09 -5.64
C TYR A 36 0.43 6.37 -4.90
N LEU A 37 0.14 5.59 -3.86
CA LEU A 37 -0.97 5.86 -2.95
C LEU A 37 -0.47 6.52 -1.67
N LEU A 38 -0.99 7.70 -1.37
CA LEU A 38 -0.80 8.37 -0.10
C LEU A 38 -2.07 8.21 0.74
N ASP A 39 -1.95 7.54 1.88
CA ASP A 39 -3.00 7.50 2.90
C ASP A 39 -2.66 8.48 4.02
N THR A 40 -3.39 9.59 4.07
CA THR A 40 -3.19 10.67 5.05
C THR A 40 -3.68 10.31 6.45
N LYS A 41 -4.49 9.26 6.59
CA LYS A 41 -4.95 8.78 7.91
C LYS A 41 -3.90 7.91 8.56
N SER A 42 -3.34 6.94 7.84
CA SER A 42 -2.26 6.08 8.36
C SER A 42 -0.88 6.72 8.27
N GLY A 43 -0.73 7.76 7.44
CA GLY A 43 0.57 8.37 7.16
C GLY A 43 1.48 7.42 6.40
N SER A 44 0.96 6.77 5.35
CA SER A 44 1.70 5.78 4.56
C SER A 44 1.75 6.16 3.09
N LEU A 45 2.89 5.91 2.46
CA LEU A 45 3.08 5.99 1.01
C LEU A 45 3.25 4.58 0.46
N CYS A 46 2.45 4.17 -0.53
CA CYS A 46 2.51 2.85 -1.15
C CYS A 46 2.79 2.94 -2.65
N ASN A 47 3.46 1.92 -3.20
CA ASN A 47 3.66 1.77 -4.64
C ASN A 47 2.36 1.23 -5.27
N GLY A 48 1.50 2.13 -5.75
CA GLY A 48 0.17 1.84 -6.28
C GLY A 48 -0.69 1.04 -5.30
N MET A 49 -1.47 0.10 -5.82
CA MET A 49 -2.36 -0.81 -5.08
C MET A 49 -1.63 -2.05 -4.54
N THR A 50 -0.30 -2.03 -4.47
CA THR A 50 0.50 -3.14 -3.95
C THR A 50 0.54 -3.12 -2.41
N ARG A 51 1.14 -4.15 -1.81
CA ARG A 51 1.41 -4.20 -0.36
C ARG A 51 2.71 -3.51 0.04
N MET A 52 3.45 -2.94 -0.92
CA MET A 52 4.70 -2.25 -0.65
C MET A 52 4.37 -0.83 -0.19
N CYS A 53 4.47 -0.61 1.12
CA CYS A 53 4.15 0.65 1.77
C CYS A 53 5.24 1.04 2.76
N ILE A 54 5.48 2.34 2.86
CA ILE A 54 6.42 2.95 3.79
C ILE A 54 5.64 3.85 4.73
N SER A 55 5.75 3.62 6.03
CA SER A 55 5.21 4.54 7.03
C SER A 55 6.04 5.82 7.04
N LEU A 56 5.39 6.98 6.95
CA LEU A 56 6.04 8.27 7.08
C LEU A 56 6.47 8.57 8.52
N SER A 57 6.08 7.75 9.50
CA SER A 57 6.59 7.86 10.88
C SER A 57 8.11 7.68 10.98
N ILE A 58 8.75 7.04 9.99
CA ILE A 58 10.22 6.88 9.94
C ILE A 58 10.98 8.20 9.86
N ILE A 59 10.29 9.30 9.51
CA ILE A 59 10.86 10.66 9.48
C ILE A 59 10.35 11.55 10.63
N ALA A 60 9.72 10.98 11.66
CA ALA A 60 9.11 11.74 12.77
C ALA A 60 10.13 12.55 13.58
N SER A 61 11.33 12.02 13.78
CA SER A 61 12.49 12.77 14.22
C SER A 61 13.41 12.92 13.01
N GLN A 62 13.91 14.11 12.73
CA GLN A 62 14.59 14.46 11.47
C GLN A 62 15.98 13.79 11.28
N ASN A 63 16.15 12.54 11.74
CA ASN A 63 17.38 11.75 11.66
C ASN A 63 17.60 11.14 10.26
N GLY A 64 16.62 11.24 9.35
CA GLY A 64 16.74 10.86 7.94
C GLY A 64 16.93 12.09 7.04
N SER A 65 17.97 12.10 6.20
CA SER A 65 18.25 13.21 5.29
C SER A 65 17.21 13.29 4.17
N LEU A 66 16.20 14.15 4.35
CA LEU A 66 15.21 14.47 3.32
C LEU A 66 15.67 15.57 2.35
N ALA A 67 16.92 16.01 2.44
CA ALA A 67 17.48 17.06 1.59
C ALA A 67 17.26 16.83 0.08
N PRO A 68 17.35 15.59 -0.48
CA PRO A 68 17.03 15.36 -1.89
C PRO A 68 15.58 15.72 -2.23
N VAL A 69 14.63 15.35 -1.36
CA VAL A 69 13.20 15.65 -1.54
C VAL A 69 12.97 17.15 -1.45
N GLU A 70 13.51 17.81 -0.43
CA GLU A 70 13.36 19.27 -0.27
C GLU A 70 13.90 20.04 -1.48
N THR A 71 15.02 19.57 -2.04
CA THR A 71 15.63 20.16 -3.23
C THR A 71 14.76 19.98 -4.47
N ALA A 72 14.24 18.77 -4.70
CA ALA A 72 13.40 18.47 -5.85
C ALA A 72 12.06 19.21 -5.82
N TYR A 73 11.49 19.42 -4.64
CA TYR A 73 10.24 20.16 -4.46
C TYR A 73 10.47 21.67 -4.29
N LYS A 74 11.72 22.12 -4.14
CA LYS A 74 12.08 23.50 -3.78
C LYS A 74 11.29 24.00 -2.55
N GLN A 75 11.06 23.09 -1.60
CA GLN A 75 10.20 23.31 -0.45
C GLN A 75 10.73 22.55 0.76
N ARG A 76 10.76 23.21 1.91
CA ARG A 76 11.24 22.62 3.16
C ARG A 76 10.18 21.74 3.80
N ILE A 77 10.62 20.61 4.36
CA ILE A 77 9.82 19.73 5.21
C ILE A 77 10.07 20.17 6.65
N THR A 78 9.05 20.76 7.27
CA THR A 78 9.19 21.49 8.54
C THR A 78 8.59 20.72 9.71
N GLY A 79 9.28 20.74 10.85
CA GLY A 79 8.78 20.21 12.11
C GLY A 79 7.70 21.10 12.76
N PRO A 80 7.11 20.66 13.89
CA PRO A 80 7.44 19.43 14.62
C PRO A 80 6.84 18.16 14.00
N ASN A 81 5.93 18.29 13.02
CA ASN A 81 5.28 17.15 12.35
C ASN A 81 5.80 17.01 10.91
N TYR A 82 7.02 16.48 10.77
CA TYR A 82 7.65 16.21 9.48
C TYR A 82 6.81 15.30 8.57
N PRO A 83 6.18 14.21 9.07
CA PRO A 83 5.30 13.40 8.24
C PRO A 83 4.17 14.22 7.61
N LEU A 84 3.47 15.04 8.40
CA LEU A 84 2.40 15.91 7.89
C LEU A 84 2.93 16.92 6.89
N SER A 85 4.08 17.54 7.17
CA SER A 85 4.70 18.49 6.24
C SER A 85 5.00 17.85 4.89
N LEU A 86 5.60 16.64 4.88
CA LEU A 86 5.84 15.89 3.65
C LEU A 86 4.54 15.52 2.94
N MET A 87 3.50 15.08 3.66
CA MET A 87 2.21 14.76 3.04
C MET A 87 1.60 15.97 2.31
N LEU A 88 1.66 17.16 2.91
CA LEU A 88 1.15 18.39 2.28
C LEU A 88 1.91 18.73 0.99
N ILE A 89 3.24 18.60 1.02
CA ILE A 89 4.11 18.78 -0.16
C ILE A 89 3.73 17.78 -1.24
N LEU A 90 3.59 16.50 -0.88
CA LEU A 90 3.22 15.44 -1.80
C LEU A 90 1.84 15.65 -2.40
N MET A 91 0.87 16.16 -1.64
CA MET A 91 -0.49 16.38 -2.14
C MET A 91 -0.58 17.56 -3.12
N LYS A 92 0.17 18.64 -2.83
CA LYS A 92 0.16 19.86 -3.62
C LYS A 92 1.53 20.55 -3.53
N PRO A 93 2.45 20.24 -4.45
CA PRO A 93 3.74 20.92 -4.56
C PRO A 93 3.54 22.42 -4.81
N ASN A 94 4.37 23.27 -4.20
CA ASN A 94 4.28 24.73 -4.38
C ASN A 94 4.46 25.19 -5.84
N ASP A 95 5.24 24.45 -6.63
CA ASP A 95 5.45 24.75 -8.04
C ASP A 95 4.35 24.20 -8.97
N ASN A 96 3.30 23.60 -8.40
CA ASN A 96 2.17 23.01 -9.12
C ASN A 96 2.56 21.97 -10.18
N SER A 97 3.74 21.35 -10.04
CA SER A 97 4.24 20.29 -10.94
C SER A 97 3.28 19.12 -11.08
N TYR A 98 2.41 18.89 -10.10
CA TYR A 98 1.25 18.02 -10.21
C TYR A 98 0.22 18.35 -9.11
N ARG A 99 -0.92 17.64 -9.12
CA ARG A 99 -1.89 17.65 -8.03
C ARG A 99 -2.30 16.22 -7.70
N ALA A 100 -2.35 15.89 -6.42
CA ALA A 100 -2.84 14.60 -5.99
C ALA A 100 -4.35 14.47 -6.25
N THR A 101 -4.76 13.27 -6.70
CA THR A 101 -6.16 12.96 -6.97
C THR A 101 -6.72 12.14 -5.84
N LYS A 102 -7.82 12.58 -5.24
CA LYS A 102 -8.47 11.84 -4.17
C LYS A 102 -9.08 10.55 -4.70
N ILE A 103 -8.88 9.44 -3.99
CA ILE A 103 -9.42 8.13 -4.34
C ILE A 103 -10.40 7.67 -3.26
N GLY A 104 -11.53 7.12 -3.72
CA GLY A 104 -12.53 6.52 -2.85
C GLY A 104 -13.39 7.51 -2.07
N THR A 105 -14.25 6.96 -1.22
CA THR A 105 -15.26 7.72 -0.45
C THR A 105 -14.78 8.17 0.92
N THR A 106 -13.72 7.54 1.46
CA THR A 106 -13.28 7.68 2.86
C THR A 106 -12.49 8.95 3.17
N GLY A 107 -12.17 9.77 2.17
CA GLY A 107 -11.60 11.09 2.45
C GLY A 107 -10.09 11.21 2.44
N ASN A 108 -9.38 10.11 2.73
CA ASN A 108 -8.00 10.15 3.22
C ASN A 108 -6.97 9.53 2.27
N VAL A 109 -7.40 8.98 1.15
CA VAL A 109 -6.52 8.29 0.21
C VAL A 109 -6.39 9.12 -1.06
N TYR A 110 -5.15 9.30 -1.52
CA TYR A 110 -4.81 10.10 -2.69
C TYR A 110 -3.86 9.33 -3.61
N SER A 111 -4.08 9.37 -4.92
CA SER A 111 -3.07 9.00 -5.91
C SER A 111 -2.15 10.17 -6.21
N LEU A 112 -0.86 9.84 -6.31
CA LEU A 112 0.19 10.70 -6.81
C LEU A 112 0.69 10.12 -8.14
N PRO A 113 0.91 10.95 -9.17
CA PRO A 113 1.48 10.46 -10.41
C PRO A 113 2.91 9.95 -10.19
N LYS A 114 3.34 8.93 -10.94
CA LYS A 114 4.77 8.60 -11.04
C LYS A 114 5.46 9.62 -11.94
N ASN A 115 6.37 10.38 -11.35
CA ASN A 115 7.25 11.32 -12.03
C ASN A 115 8.57 11.41 -11.26
N ASP A 116 9.52 12.19 -11.75
CA ASP A 116 10.86 12.30 -11.14
C ASP A 116 10.82 12.65 -9.65
N LYS A 117 9.89 13.51 -9.23
CA LYS A 117 9.79 13.97 -7.84
C LYS A 117 9.18 12.91 -6.90
N THR A 118 8.10 12.28 -7.33
CA THR A 118 7.44 11.24 -6.53
C THR A 118 8.27 9.97 -6.49
N ASN A 119 8.97 9.64 -7.57
CA ASN A 119 9.94 8.55 -7.63
C ASN A 119 11.13 8.81 -6.70
N LEU A 120 11.70 10.02 -6.73
CA LEU A 120 12.79 10.39 -5.81
C LEU A 120 12.35 10.32 -4.35
N THR A 121 11.14 10.78 -4.04
CA THR A 121 10.59 10.68 -2.67
C THR A 121 10.45 9.23 -2.24
N TRP A 122 9.88 8.39 -3.10
CA TRP A 122 9.76 6.95 -2.85
C TRP A 122 11.13 6.30 -2.61
N GLN A 123 12.12 6.61 -3.44
CA GLN A 123 13.48 6.10 -3.29
C GLN A 123 14.11 6.55 -1.96
N THR A 124 14.06 7.85 -1.67
CA THR A 124 14.63 8.43 -0.43
C THR A 124 14.00 7.79 0.80
N LEU A 125 12.68 7.61 0.81
CA LEU A 125 11.98 6.96 1.92
C LEU A 125 12.35 5.48 2.08
N ASN A 126 12.56 4.76 0.97
CA ASN A 126 13.05 3.37 1.02
C ASN A 126 14.47 3.30 1.57
N GLU A 127 15.35 4.21 1.18
CA GLU A 127 16.72 4.28 1.70
C GLU A 127 16.72 4.51 3.21
N ILE A 128 15.91 5.46 3.70
CA ILE A 128 15.74 5.71 5.14
C ILE A 128 15.17 4.47 5.83
N HIS A 129 14.10 3.88 5.28
CA HIS A 129 13.48 2.66 5.83
C HIS A 129 14.51 1.53 5.95
N ASN A 130 15.27 1.27 4.88
CA ASN A 130 16.29 0.23 4.86
C ASN A 130 17.38 0.50 5.88
N SER A 131 17.87 1.74 6.01
CA SER A 131 18.89 2.10 7.02
C SER A 131 18.39 2.02 8.47
N THR A 132 17.07 2.07 8.68
CA THR A 132 16.45 2.04 10.02
C THR A 132 16.15 0.62 10.47
N TYR A 133 15.81 -0.29 9.54
CA TYR A 133 15.29 -1.62 9.86
C TYR A 133 16.13 -2.79 9.35
N ASN A 134 17.12 -2.55 8.48
CA ASN A 134 18.07 -3.56 7.98
C ASN A 134 19.51 -3.19 8.37
#